data_AF-A0AAJ1VK61-F1
#
_entry.id   AF-A0AAJ1VK61-F1
#
_cell.length_a   1.000
_cell.length_b   1.000
_cell.length_c   1.000
_cell.angle_alpha   90.00
_cell.angle_beta   90.00
_cell.angle_gamma   90.00
#
_symmetry.space_group_name_H-M   'P 1'
#
loop_
_entity.id
_entity.type
_entity.pdbx_description
1 polymer ?
#
loop_
_entity_poly.entity_id
_entity_poly.type
_entity_poly.pdbx_seq_one_letter_code
_entity_poly.pdbx_strand_id
1 'polypeptide(L)' 'MRVFNAEKEYKGTDFLEELKECVNGISKKERKKIQETLVETMHDFPVNIHYLFEDEENILITAVFKT' A
#
# COMPACT_ATOMS: atom_id res chain seq x y z
N MET A 1 0.26 8.11 -7.53
CA MET A 1 -0.95 7.44 -7.01
C MET A 1 -2.18 8.24 -7.41
N ARG A 2 -3.16 7.66 -8.09
CA ARG A 2 -4.45 8.29 -8.40
C ARG A 2 -5.55 7.37 -7.85
N VAL A 3 -6.36 7.87 -6.91
CA VAL A 3 -7.42 7.10 -6.27
C VAL A 3 -8.75 7.70 -6.70
N PHE A 4 -9.53 6.93 -7.46
CA PHE A 4 -10.89 7.30 -7.83
C PHE A 4 -11.84 6.82 -6.71
N ASN A 5 -12.90 7.58 -6.43
CA ASN A 5 -13.90 7.36 -5.36
C ASN A 5 -13.54 7.71 -3.89
N ALA A 6 -12.35 8.21 -3.57
CA ALA A 6 -12.01 8.62 -2.19
C ALA A 6 -12.55 10.02 -1.79
N GLU A 7 -13.08 10.78 -2.76
CA GLU A 7 -13.46 12.20 -2.58
C GLU A 7 -14.83 12.40 -1.89
N LYS A 8 -15.64 11.34 -1.70
CA LYS A 8 -17.03 11.50 -1.24
C LYS A 8 -17.22 11.73 0.26
N GLU A 9 -16.21 11.47 1.12
CA GLU A 9 -16.39 11.51 2.59
C GLU A 9 -15.29 12.25 3.37
N TYR A 10 -14.54 13.19 2.77
CA TYR A 10 -13.46 13.95 3.41
C TYR A 10 -12.25 13.13 3.92
N LYS A 11 -12.32 11.80 3.98
CA LYS A 11 -11.20 10.91 4.31
C LYS A 11 -10.26 10.60 3.15
N GLY A 12 -10.51 11.14 1.96
CA GLY A 12 -9.68 10.85 0.79
C GLY A 12 -8.24 11.33 0.94
N THR A 13 -8.04 12.52 1.54
CA THR A 13 -6.69 13.04 1.82
C THR A 13 -6.00 12.19 2.89
N ASP A 14 -6.69 11.88 3.99
CA ASP A 14 -6.15 11.05 5.07
C ASP A 14 -5.78 9.64 4.59
N PHE A 15 -6.64 9.04 3.75
CA PHE A 15 -6.38 7.76 3.11
C PHE A 15 -5.13 7.81 2.22
N LEU A 16 -4.99 8.86 1.41
CA LEU A 16 -3.83 9.02 0.54
C LEU A 16 -2.54 9.22 1.34
N GLU A 17 -2.59 9.95 2.46
CA GLU A 17 -1.42 10.13 3.33
C GLU A 17 -1.05 8.83 4.03
N GLU A 18 -1.99 8.11 4.64
CA GLU A 18 -1.68 6.84 5.29
C GLU A 18 -1.19 5.78 4.28
N LEU A 19 -1.76 5.76 3.06
CA LEU A 19 -1.27 4.88 2.01
C LEU A 19 0.15 5.24 1.57
N LYS A 20 0.49 6.54 1.48
CA LYS A 20 1.87 6.97 1.21
C LYS A 20 2.81 6.55 2.34
N GLU A 21 2.42 6.73 3.60
CA GLU A 21 3.22 6.32 4.75
C GLU A 21 3.46 4.80 4.74
N CYS A 22 2.42 4.01 4.49
CA CYS A 22 2.51 2.57 4.36
C CYS A 22 3.49 2.15 3.24
N VAL A 23 3.33 2.70 2.04
CA VAL A 23 4.20 2.39 0.88
C VAL A 23 5.64 2.85 1.12
N ASN A 24 5.84 4.02 1.73
CA ASN A 24 7.18 4.49 2.12
C ASN A 24 7.81 3.63 3.23
N GLY A 25 7.00 3.02 4.09
CA GLY A 25 7.45 2.03 5.04
C GLY A 25 7.95 0.77 4.33
N ILE A 26 7.20 0.28 3.34
CA ILE A 26 7.56 -0.90 2.54
C ILE A 26 8.89 -0.69 1.81
N SER A 27 9.12 0.47 1.19
CA SER A 27 10.35 0.74 0.43
C SER A 27 11.62 0.77 1.30
N LYS A 28 11.48 1.01 2.61
CA LYS A 28 12.58 0.98 3.59
C LYS A 28 12.87 -0.41 4.15
N LYS A 29 11.98 -1.39 3.94
CA LYS A 29 12.20 -2.76 4.43
C LYS A 29 13.29 -3.43 3.61
N GLU A 30 14.08 -4.28 4.25
CA GLU A 30 15.07 -5.09 3.53
C GLU A 30 14.39 -5.89 2.43
N ARG A 31 14.92 -5.78 1.22
CA ARG A 31 14.48 -6.58 0.07
C ARG A 31 14.83 -8.02 0.35
N LYS A 32 13.88 -8.77 0.89
CA LYS A 32 13.99 -10.22 0.94
C LYS A 32 14.07 -10.69 -0.51
N LYS A 33 15.06 -11.52 -0.84
CA LYS A 33 15.27 -12.15 -2.17
C LYS A 33 14.11 -13.07 -2.63
N ILE A 34 12.98 -13.01 -1.96
CA ILE A 34 11.89 -13.96 -2.07
C ILE A 34 10.82 -13.33 -2.96
N GLN A 35 10.50 -13.98 -4.08
CA GLN A 35 9.37 -13.65 -4.96
C GLN A 35 8.02 -14.02 -4.33
N GLU A 36 7.85 -13.73 -3.05
CA GLU A 36 6.60 -13.97 -2.32
C GLU A 36 5.84 -12.66 -2.15
N THR A 37 4.53 -12.73 -2.32
CA THR A 37 3.65 -11.61 -2.00
C THR A 37 3.62 -11.41 -0.48
N LEU A 38 3.99 -10.21 -0.04
CA LEU A 38 3.93 -9.78 1.34
C LEU A 38 2.70 -8.92 1.56
N VAL A 39 2.26 -8.80 2.82
CA VAL A 39 1.03 -8.07 3.18
C VAL A 39 1.29 -7.13 4.34
N GLU A 40 0.98 -5.85 4.17
CA GLU A 40 0.81 -4.88 5.26
C GLU A 40 -0.67 -4.58 5.46
N THR A 41 -1.08 -4.27 6.70
CA THR A 41 -2.43 -3.79 7.00
C THR A 41 -2.35 -2.30 7.32
N MET A 42 -3.22 -1.49 6.69
CA MET A 42 -3.40 -0.09 7.09
C MET A 42 -4.14 -0.04 8.43
N HIS A 43 -3.74 0.87 9.31
CA HIS A 43 -4.22 0.90 10.69
C HIS A 43 -5.56 1.62 10.78
N ASP A 44 -5.74 2.72 10.05
CA ASP A 44 -6.95 3.56 10.14
C ASP A 44 -7.96 3.29 9.01
N PHE A 45 -7.61 2.41 8.06
CA PHE A 45 -8.51 1.98 6.98
C PHE A 45 -8.59 0.46 6.86
N PRO A 46 -9.75 -0.08 6.46
CA PRO A 46 -9.96 -1.52 6.24
C PRO A 46 -9.31 -1.98 4.93
N VAL A 47 -8.01 -1.76 4.77
CA VAL A 47 -7.26 -2.04 3.54
C VAL A 47 -6.02 -2.88 3.86
N ASN A 48 -5.84 -3.95 3.10
CA ASN A 48 -4.59 -4.69 3.05
C ASN A 48 -3.78 -4.24 1.84
N ILE A 49 -2.49 -3.98 2.04
CA ILE A 49 -1.53 -3.66 0.99
C ILE A 49 -0.70 -4.91 0.71
N HIS A 50 -1.00 -5.57 -0.40
CA HIS A 50 -0.22 -6.67 -0.92
C HIS A 50 0.90 -6.09 -1.78
N TYR A 51 2.13 -6.54 -1.59
CA TYR A 51 3.26 -6.04 -2.36
C TYR A 51 4.24 -7.14 -2.73
N LEU A 52 4.91 -6.95 -3.87
CA LEU A 52 5.91 -7.85 -4.42
C LEU A 52 7.04 -7.00 -5.00
N PHE A 53 8.28 -7.30 -4.63
CA PHE A 53 9.45 -6.72 -5.30
C PHE A 53 9.66 -7.48 -6.62
N GLU A 54 9.47 -6.79 -7.75
CA GLU A 54 9.65 -7.39 -9.08
C GLU A 54 11.14 -7.48 -9.43
N ASP A 55 11.91 -6.46 -9.05
CA ASP A 55 13.36 -6.37 -9.24
C ASP A 55 14.01 -5.38 -8.24
N GLU A 56 15.21 -4.88 -8.55
CA GLU A 56 15.97 -3.92 -7.74
C GLU A 56 15.43 -2.48 -7.78
N GLU A 57 14.46 -2.17 -8.63
CA GLU A 57 13.91 -0.81 -8.79
C GLU A 57 12.38 -0.78 -8.70
N ASN A 58 11.72 -1.91 -8.97
CA ASN A 58 10.27 -1.99 -9.13
C ASN A 58 9.59 -2.79 -8.01
N ILE A 59 8.43 -2.27 -7.59
CA ILE A 59 7.54 -2.90 -6.61
C ILE A 59 6.13 -2.86 -7.18
N LEU A 60 5.48 -4.02 -7.26
CA LEU A 60 4.05 -4.12 -7.52
C LEU A 60 3.30 -3.99 -6.20
N ILE A 61 2.30 -3.12 -6.16
CA ILE A 61 1.47 -2.88 -4.97
C ILE A 61 -0.01 -3.00 -5.35
N THR A 62 -0.75 -3.80 -4.58
CA THR A 62 -2.20 -3.99 -4.71
C THR A 62 -2.88 -3.66 -3.39
N ALA A 63 -3.81 -2.72 -3.42
CA ALA A 63 -4.66 -2.40 -2.27
C ALA A 63 -5.97 -3.18 -2.33
N VAL A 64 -6.28 -3.94 -1.28
CA VAL A 64 -7.48 -4.76 -1.16
C VAL A 64 -8.34 -4.22 -0.02
N PHE A 65 -9.52 -3.68 -0.37
CA PHE A 65 -10.50 -3.19 0.60
C PHE A 65 -11.26 -4.38 1.20
N LYS A 66 -11.24 -4.49 2.53
CA LYS A 66 -12.03 -5.48 3.27
C LYS A 66 -13.48 -5.03 3.29
N THR A 67 -14.39 -5.93 2.94
CA THR A 67 -15.85 -5.79 3.08
C THR A 67 -16.33 -6.26 4.44
#